data_AF-A0A7C9CXR7-F1
#
_entry.id   AF-A0A7C9CXR7-F1
#
_cell.length_a   1.000
_cell.length_b   1.000
_cell.length_c   1.000
_cell.angle_alpha   90.00
_cell.angle_beta   90.00
_cell.angle_gamma   90.00
#
_symmetry.space_group_name_H-M   'P 1'
#
loop_
_entity.id
_entity.type
_entity.pdbx_description
1 polymer ?
#
loop_
_entity_poly.entity_id
_entity_poly.type
_entity_poly.pdbx_seq_one_letter_code
_entity_poly.pdbx_strand_id
1 'polypeptide(L)'
;MAVPLPNCAVSTNDAQLFQFSTGIQHLAESRRFKAWFLDQFGVLHDGKKPYPGAISTLEKLAKSGANMVVISNSSRRASVTHEKMRSEMILGLLRLEGPASI
;
A
#
# COMPACT_ATOMS: atom_id res chain seq x y z
N MET A 1 -7.48 44.12 -27.69
CA MET A 1 -6.34 43.18 -27.63
C MET A 1 -6.82 41.91 -26.95
N ALA A 2 -6.90 40.79 -27.66
CA ALA A 2 -7.32 39.52 -27.10
C ALA A 2 -6.13 38.84 -26.41
N VAL A 3 -6.31 38.45 -25.15
CA VAL A 3 -5.32 37.66 -24.41
C VAL A 3 -5.40 36.21 -24.92
N PRO A 4 -4.30 35.56 -25.32
CA PRO A 4 -4.36 34.18 -25.79
C PRO A 4 -4.73 33.28 -24.60
N LEU A 5 -5.71 32.39 -24.79
CA LEU A 5 -5.97 31.30 -23.85
C LEU A 5 -4.74 30.37 -23.82
N PRO A 6 -4.37 29.82 -22.65
CA PRO A 6 -3.28 28.87 -22.58
C PRO A 6 -3.61 27.67 -23.47
N ASN A 7 -2.73 27.39 -24.42
CA ASN A 7 -2.79 26.21 -25.25
C ASN A 7 -2.57 25.01 -24.32
N CYS A 8 -3.63 24.26 -24.04
CA CYS A 8 -3.57 22.97 -23.36
C CYS A 8 -2.92 21.94 -24.30
N ALA A 9 -1.65 22.16 -24.65
CA ALA A 9 -0.83 21.17 -25.31
C ALA A 9 -0.41 20.14 -24.26
N VAL A 10 -1.31 19.19 -24.02
CA VAL A 10 -1.00 17.89 -23.41
C VAL A 10 0.17 17.32 -24.19
N SER A 11 1.33 17.25 -23.54
CA SER A 11 2.54 16.70 -24.14
C SER A 11 2.26 15.25 -24.51
N THR A 12 2.73 14.80 -25.66
CA THR A 12 2.57 13.43 -26.17
C THR A 12 3.11 12.32 -25.24
N ASN A 13 3.73 12.69 -24.10
CA ASN A 13 4.07 11.78 -23.00
C ASN A 13 2.86 11.33 -22.16
N ASP A 14 1.68 11.93 -22.32
CA ASP A 14 0.45 11.52 -21.61
C ASP A 14 -0.17 10.20 -22.13
N ALA A 15 0.42 9.59 -23.17
CA ALA A 15 0.00 8.29 -23.67
C ALA A 15 0.35 7.11 -22.73
N GLN A 16 1.08 7.34 -21.64
CA GLN A 16 1.45 6.33 -20.63
C GLN A 16 0.85 6.61 -19.24
N LEU A 17 -0.35 7.19 -19.16
CA LEU A 17 -1.01 7.44 -17.87
C LEU A 17 -1.32 6.17 -17.06
N PHE A 18 -1.42 5.02 -17.73
CA PHE A 18 -1.72 3.74 -17.09
C PHE A 18 -0.69 2.69 -17.48
N GLN A 19 -0.10 2.05 -16.46
CA GLN A 19 0.74 0.88 -16.63
C GLN A 19 0.01 -0.34 -16.08
N PHE A 20 -0.25 -1.32 -16.94
CA PHE A 20 -0.77 -2.61 -16.49
C PHE A 20 0.36 -3.46 -15.93
N SER A 21 0.12 -4.09 -14.79
CA SER A 21 1.00 -5.07 -14.17
C SER A 21 0.25 -6.35 -13.89
N THR A 22 0.87 -7.50 -14.12
CA THR A 22 0.29 -8.83 -13.79
C THR A 22 0.27 -9.10 -12.28
N GLY A 23 1.02 -8.32 -11.49
CA GLY A 23 1.02 -8.41 -10.03
C GLY A 23 1.94 -7.39 -9.38
N ILE A 24 1.78 -7.22 -8.07
CA ILE A 24 2.51 -6.22 -7.28
C ILE A 24 3.98 -6.59 -7.01
N GLN A 25 4.38 -7.85 -7.24
CA GLN A 25 5.76 -8.29 -7.06
C GLN A 25 6.73 -7.48 -7.91
N HIS A 26 6.40 -7.26 -9.19
CA HIS A 26 7.24 -6.48 -10.09
C HIS A 26 7.43 -5.03 -9.60
N LEU A 27 6.39 -4.45 -9.01
CA LEU A 27 6.46 -3.11 -8.43
C LEU A 27 7.41 -3.07 -7.22
N ALA A 28 7.38 -4.10 -6.37
CA ALA A 28 8.30 -4.22 -5.24
C ALA A 28 9.75 -4.43 -5.68
N GLU A 29 10.00 -5.28 -6.67
CA GLU A 29 11.33 -5.54 -7.23
C GLU A 29 11.91 -4.32 -7.94
N SER A 30 11.08 -3.46 -8.55
CA SER A 30 11.53 -2.24 -9.20
C SER A 30 12.17 -1.22 -8.24
N ARG A 31 11.91 -1.34 -6.93
CA ARG A 31 12.37 -0.41 -5.87
C ARG A 31 12.00 1.07 -6.10
N ARG A 32 11.08 1.37 -7.01
CA ARG A 32 10.65 2.74 -7.33
C ARG A 32 9.86 3.39 -6.19
N PHE A 33 9.20 2.58 -5.37
CA PHE A 33 8.35 3.03 -4.27
C PHE A 33 9.02 2.80 -2.92
N LYS A 34 9.20 3.88 -2.16
CA LYS A 34 9.84 3.84 -0.83
C LYS A 34 8.87 3.44 0.29
N ALA A 35 7.58 3.61 0.08
CA ALA A 35 6.53 3.33 1.04
C ALA A 35 5.30 2.75 0.35
N TRP A 36 4.58 1.90 1.07
CA TRP A 36 3.41 1.17 0.60
C TRP A 36 2.26 1.40 1.57
N PHE A 37 1.17 1.99 1.09
CA PHE A 37 -0.05 2.15 1.87
C PHE A 37 -1.06 1.10 1.43
N LEU A 38 -1.49 0.27 2.37
CA LEU A 38 -2.39 -0.84 2.11
C LEU A 38 -3.73 -0.59 2.81
N ASP A 39 -4.82 -0.74 2.08
CA ASP A 39 -6.14 -0.79 2.71
C ASP A 39 -6.34 -2.14 3.43
N GLN A 40 -7.26 -2.18 4.38
CA GLN A 40 -7.54 -3.33 5.23
C GLN A 40 -8.69 -4.19 4.68
N PHE A 41 -9.90 -3.63 4.65
CA PHE A 41 -11.12 -4.38 4.40
C PHE A 41 -11.38 -4.52 2.90
N GLY A 42 -11.59 -5.74 2.41
CA GLY A 42 -11.71 -6.00 0.97
C GLY A 42 -10.36 -6.07 0.23
N VAL A 43 -9.24 -5.83 0.93
CA VAL A 43 -7.88 -5.97 0.39
C VAL A 43 -7.10 -7.07 1.11
N LEU A 44 -6.95 -6.96 2.43
CA LEU A 44 -6.22 -7.95 3.23
C LEU A 44 -7.16 -9.00 3.83
N HIS A 45 -8.39 -8.62 4.17
CA HIS A 45 -9.36 -9.51 4.81
C HIS A 45 -10.80 -9.07 4.58
N ASP A 46 -11.75 -9.97 4.90
CA ASP A 46 -13.21 -9.73 4.85
C ASP A 46 -13.83 -9.34 6.20
N GLY A 47 -13.01 -9.10 7.23
CA GLY A 47 -13.45 -8.79 8.60
C GLY A 47 -13.72 -10.02 9.47
N LYS A 48 -13.61 -11.22 8.90
CA LYS A 48 -13.62 -12.50 9.61
C LYS A 48 -12.28 -13.22 9.52
N LYS A 49 -11.61 -13.17 8.36
CA LYS A 49 -10.32 -13.82 8.14
C LYS A 49 -9.52 -13.16 7.00
N PRO A 50 -8.19 -13.32 6.98
CA PRO A 50 -7.35 -12.91 5.85
C PRO A 50 -7.75 -13.61 4.55
N TYR A 51 -7.61 -12.91 3.43
CA TYR A 51 -7.77 -13.54 2.13
C TYR A 51 -6.63 -14.53 1.85
N PRO A 52 -6.89 -15.61 1.07
CA PRO A 52 -5.85 -16.53 0.65
C PRO A 52 -4.69 -15.78 -0.03
N GLY A 53 -3.46 -16.03 0.44
CA GLY A 53 -2.27 -15.39 -0.09
C GLY A 53 -1.98 -13.98 0.44
N ALA A 54 -2.89 -13.32 1.18
CA ALA A 54 -2.64 -11.98 1.72
C ALA A 54 -1.42 -11.96 2.66
N ILE A 55 -1.37 -12.87 3.64
CA ILE A 55 -0.25 -12.99 4.58
C ILE A 55 1.05 -13.29 3.83
N SER A 56 1.06 -14.31 2.96
CA SER A 56 2.26 -14.68 2.17
C SER A 56 2.77 -13.52 1.30
N THR A 57 1.85 -12.71 0.78
CA THR A 57 2.20 -11.53 -0.04
C THR A 57 2.87 -10.47 0.83
N LEU A 58 2.31 -10.15 2.00
CA LEU A 58 2.93 -9.22 2.95
C LEU A 58 4.32 -9.71 3.39
N GLU A 59 4.48 -11.01 3.66
CA GLU A 59 5.79 -11.59 4.00
C GLU A 59 6.81 -11.41 2.87
N LYS A 60 6.40 -11.65 1.62
CA LYS A 60 7.27 -11.47 0.45
C LYS A 60 7.63 -10.00 0.24
N LEU A 61 6.67 -9.10 0.41
CA LEU A 61 6.91 -7.66 0.34
C LEU A 61 7.88 -7.20 1.44
N ALA A 62 7.67 -7.64 2.69
CA ALA A 62 8.58 -7.35 3.79
C ALA A 62 10.00 -7.88 3.53
N LYS A 63 10.14 -9.10 3.00
CA LYS A 63 11.44 -9.67 2.58
C LYS A 63 12.09 -8.90 1.44
N SER A 64 11.29 -8.32 0.55
CA SER A 64 11.78 -7.36 -0.43
C SER A 64 12.09 -5.99 0.18
N GLY A 65 12.09 -5.81 1.50
CA GLY A 65 12.39 -4.51 2.13
C GLY A 65 11.36 -3.42 1.84
N ALA A 66 10.12 -3.78 1.50
CA ALA A 66 9.04 -2.82 1.35
C ALA A 66 8.62 -2.28 2.73
N ASN A 67 8.66 -0.96 2.90
CA ASN A 67 8.12 -0.32 4.09
C ASN A 67 6.60 -0.13 3.92
N MET A 68 5.81 -0.86 4.70
CA MET A 68 4.36 -0.95 4.53
C MET A 68 3.60 -0.39 5.74
N VAL A 69 2.54 0.36 5.46
CA VAL A 69 1.60 0.90 6.45
C VAL A 69 0.19 0.51 6.04
N VAL A 70 -0.58 -0.05 6.98
CA VAL A 70 -2.02 -0.31 6.75
C VAL A 70 -2.82 0.92 7.17
N ILE A 71 -3.62 1.42 6.25
CA ILE A 71 -4.61 2.47 6.49
C ILE A 71 -5.98 1.81 6.50
N SER A 72 -6.79 2.09 7.52
CA SER A 72 -8.18 1.62 7.54
C SER A 72 -9.15 2.75 7.83
N ASN A 73 -10.25 2.77 7.09
CA ASN A 73 -11.35 3.69 7.35
C ASN A 73 -12.28 3.13 8.45
N SER A 74 -11.72 2.88 9.63
CA SER A 74 -12.48 2.41 10.79
C SER A 74 -12.78 3.57 11.73
N SER A 75 -14.04 3.72 12.14
CA SER A 75 -14.43 4.61 13.23
C SER A 75 -13.95 4.12 14.61
N ARG A 76 -13.34 2.92 14.67
CA ARG A 76 -12.80 2.35 15.90
C ARG A 76 -11.40 2.88 16.14
N ARG A 77 -11.09 3.22 17.40
CA ARG A 77 -9.76 3.63 17.82
C ARG A 77 -8.72 2.59 17.40
N ALA A 78 -7.58 3.05 16.87
CA ALA A 78 -6.53 2.20 16.33
C ALA A 78 -6.07 1.11 17.32
N SER A 79 -6.06 1.38 18.63
CA SER A 79 -5.70 0.43 19.67
C SER A 79 -6.62 -0.79 19.75
N VAL A 80 -7.93 -0.64 19.52
CA VAL A 80 -8.90 -1.76 19.55
C VAL A 80 -8.79 -2.60 18.27
N THR A 81 -8.50 -1.95 17.15
CA THR A 81 -8.25 -2.63 15.87
C THR A 81 -6.90 -3.37 15.89
N HIS A 82 -5.90 -2.82 16.59
CA HIS A 82 -4.57 -3.40 16.77
C HIS A 82 -4.59 -4.76 17.49
N GLU A 83 -5.45 -4.93 18.49
CA GLU A 83 -5.63 -6.21 19.21
C GLU A 83 -6.21 -7.29 18.29
N LYS A 84 -7.26 -6.95 17.53
CA LYS A 84 -7.89 -7.88 16.58
C LYS A 84 -6.98 -8.23 15.40
N MET A 85 -6.31 -7.25 14.80
CA MET A 85 -5.38 -7.48 13.69
C MET A 85 -4.14 -8.29 14.11
N ARG A 86 -3.71 -8.17 15.38
CA ARG A 86 -2.63 -9.00 15.95
C ARG A 86 -3.06 -10.46 16.06
N SER A 87 -4.31 -10.71 16.46
CA SER A 87 -4.88 -12.06 16.50
C SER A 87 -5.02 -12.69 15.10
N GLU A 88 -5.21 -11.88 14.06
CA GLU A 88 -5.28 -12.32 12.65
C GLU A 88 -3.90 -12.40 11.96
N MET A 89 -2.80 -12.23 12.72
CA MET A 89 -1.40 -12.31 12.26
C MET A 89 -1.01 -11.36 11.12
N ILE A 90 -1.81 -10.33 10.81
CA ILE A 90 -1.52 -9.35 9.75
C ILE A 90 -0.56 -8.27 10.25
N LEU A 91 -0.63 -7.90 11.52
CA LEU A 91 0.11 -6.75 12.05
C LEU A 91 1.56 -7.06 12.49
N GLY A 92 1.85 -8.31 12.83
CA GLY A 92 3.21 -8.72 13.25
C GLY A 92 4.28 -8.48 12.19
N LEU A 93 3.87 -8.35 10.92
CA LEU A 93 4.74 -8.09 9.77
C LEU A 93 4.85 -6.60 9.40
N LEU A 94 4.00 -5.74 9.96
CA LEU A 94 3.88 -4.32 9.60
C LEU A 94 4.60 -3.38 10.58
N ARG A 95 5.26 -3.93 11.59
CA ARG A 95 6.05 -3.16 12.57
C ARG A 95 7.53 -3.51 12.45
N LEU A 96 8.13 -3.18 11.30
CA LEU A 96 9.56 -2.91 11.21
C LEU A 96 9.76 -1.40 11.34
N GLU A 97 9.41 -0.87 12.53
CA GLU A 97 9.90 0.43 12.94
C GLU A 97 11.42 0.34 13.00
N GLY A 98 12.10 1.25 12.29
CA GLY A 98 13.54 1.46 12.43
C GLY A 98 13.93 1.74 13.89
N PRO A 99 15.25 1.69 14.20
CA PRO A 99 15.74 1.67 15.58
C PRO A 99 15.23 2.89 16.36
N ALA A 100 14.76 2.61 17.58
CA ALA A 100 14.54 3.62 18.60
C ALA A 100 15.78 4.51 18.71
N SER A 101 15.64 5.76 18.28
CA SER A 101 16.62 6.82 18.52
C SER A 101 16.02 7.76 19.56
N ILE A 102 16.38 7.51 20.82
CA ILE A 102 16.62 8.52 21.86
C ILE A 102 17.88 8.05 22.59
#